data_AF-A0A5J4TU05-F1
#
_entry.id   AF-A0A5J4TU05-F1
#
_cell.length_a   1.000
_cell.length_b   1.000
_cell.length_c   1.000
_cell.angle_alpha   90.00
_cell.angle_beta   90.00
_cell.angle_gamma   90.00
#
_symmetry.space_group_name_H-M   'P 1'
#
loop_
_entity.id
_entity.type
_entity.pdbx_description
1 polymer ?
#
loop_
_entity_poly.entity_id
_entity_poly.type
_entity_poly.pdbx_seq_one_letter_code
_entity_poly.pdbx_strand_id
1 'polypeptide(L)'
;MADSSNQGDNIANISQMLKRQINASGDIKTQFIQCSGLLKLTEINDERKIQALENIILLSVTLEYKDWQGVIKTGIIDCTSSLMLETTNPRIRTLCGGAILILQQIGTEPNGPVDWKTLFAPLLQLLFSADETISKIGKQTLLDIIEKNPDSISALVALDLFDSAANALDASFPDYSSHSQSSSSQIKVSQSILINILEFVEKVLRSDADIQGKTLRLLETSERIKQLLLPKQIKLAVQSILLVLQQEGKVLLSDRAANAAMQHSREVISEKEKEINLLVQENAKLRTNLTSSASS
;
A
#
# COMPACT_ATOMS: atom_id res chain seq x y z
N MET A 1 17.30 -10.98 -33.71
CA MET A 1 18.27 -10.66 -32.62
C MET A 1 19.18 -9.54 -33.10
N ALA A 2 18.73 -8.28 -33.10
CA ALA A 2 19.56 -7.13 -33.50
C ALA A 2 18.98 -5.75 -33.10
N ASP A 3 18.21 -5.62 -32.02
CA ASP A 3 17.57 -4.33 -31.65
C ASP A 3 17.89 -3.80 -30.25
N SER A 4 18.60 -4.57 -29.42
CA SER A 4 18.89 -4.20 -28.03
C SER A 4 20.18 -3.39 -27.84
N SER A 5 21.05 -3.25 -28.85
CA SER A 5 22.34 -2.52 -28.70
C SER A 5 22.23 -1.01 -28.95
N ASN A 6 21.38 -0.57 -29.89
CA ASN A 6 21.24 0.87 -30.23
C ASN A 6 20.48 1.71 -29.19
N GLN A 7 19.70 1.07 -28.31
CA GLN A 7 18.90 1.77 -27.31
C GLN A 7 19.70 2.07 -26.03
N GLY A 8 20.66 1.20 -25.67
CA GLY A 8 21.56 1.40 -24.53
C GLY A 8 22.52 2.59 -24.73
N ASP A 9 23.06 2.74 -25.94
CA ASP A 9 24.00 3.82 -26.27
C ASP A 9 23.32 5.20 -26.26
N ASN A 10 22.05 5.28 -26.68
CA ASN A 10 21.28 6.53 -26.65
C ASN A 10 20.89 6.95 -25.22
N ILE A 11 20.52 6.01 -24.36
CA ILE A 11 20.14 6.30 -22.95
C ILE A 11 21.37 6.73 -22.14
N ALA A 12 22.51 6.07 -22.34
CA ALA A 12 23.77 6.48 -21.72
C ALA A 12 24.17 7.90 -22.14
N ASN A 13 23.93 8.27 -23.40
CA ASN A 13 24.23 9.60 -23.93
C ASN A 13 23.34 10.69 -23.30
N ILE A 14 22.04 10.42 -23.08
CA ILE A 14 21.12 11.37 -22.43
C ILE A 14 21.48 11.57 -20.95
N SER A 15 21.76 10.49 -20.22
CA SER A 15 22.19 10.58 -18.81
C SER A 15 23.49 11.39 -18.68
N GLN A 16 24.46 11.16 -19.58
CA GLN A 16 25.69 11.94 -19.63
C GLN A 16 25.45 13.40 -20.02
N MET A 17 24.52 13.68 -20.92
CA MET A 17 24.14 15.05 -21.30
C MET A 17 23.53 15.81 -20.12
N LEU A 18 22.60 15.19 -19.39
CA LEU A 18 22.00 15.77 -18.17
C LEU A 18 23.06 16.03 -17.09
N LYS A 19 23.94 15.05 -16.84
CA LYS A 19 25.06 15.22 -15.90
C LYS A 19 26.00 16.35 -16.33
N ARG A 20 26.28 16.52 -17.64
CA ARG A 20 27.09 17.63 -18.17
C ARG A 20 26.43 18.99 -17.98
N GLN A 21 25.13 19.08 -18.23
CA GLN A 21 24.36 20.31 -18.03
C GLN A 21 24.35 20.72 -16.55
N ILE A 22 24.19 19.77 -15.65
CA ILE A 22 24.22 20.00 -14.20
C ILE A 22 25.63 20.37 -13.74
N ASN A 23 26.68 19.68 -14.21
CA ASN A 23 28.06 20.00 -13.83
C ASN A 23 28.52 21.36 -14.36
N ALA A 24 28.00 21.81 -15.50
CA ALA A 24 28.25 23.17 -16.02
C ALA A 24 27.62 24.26 -15.13
N SER A 25 26.59 23.92 -14.34
CA SER A 25 25.89 24.80 -13.41
C SER A 25 26.53 24.84 -12.00
N GLY A 26 27.61 24.09 -11.76
CA GLY A 26 28.31 24.02 -10.48
C GLY A 26 28.09 22.71 -9.73
N ASP A 27 28.66 22.60 -8.53
CA ASP A 27 28.51 21.41 -7.68
C ASP A 27 27.04 21.17 -7.27
N ILE A 28 26.59 19.91 -7.28
CA ILE A 28 25.19 19.53 -7.07
C ILE A 28 24.67 20.03 -5.72
N LYS A 29 25.50 19.94 -4.67
CA LYS A 29 25.14 20.43 -3.32
C LYS A 29 24.96 21.95 -3.32
N THR A 30 25.80 22.67 -4.05
CA THR A 30 25.67 24.13 -4.19
C THR A 30 24.35 24.50 -4.89
N GLN A 31 23.94 23.75 -5.91
CA GLN A 31 22.67 23.97 -6.61
C GLN A 31 21.46 23.70 -5.69
N PHE A 32 21.53 22.66 -4.85
CA PHE A 32 20.51 22.42 -3.83
C PHE A 32 20.44 23.55 -2.78
N ILE A 33 21.58 24.10 -2.36
CA ILE A 33 21.63 25.26 -1.46
C ILE A 33 20.96 26.48 -2.10
N GLN A 34 21.23 26.74 -3.38
CA GLN A 34 20.60 27.86 -4.11
C GLN A 34 19.08 27.68 -4.19
N CYS A 35 18.60 26.49 -4.53
CA CYS A 35 17.17 26.20 -4.58
C CYS A 35 16.53 26.35 -3.19
N SER A 36 17.15 25.79 -2.14
CA SER A 36 16.71 25.91 -0.75
C SER A 36 16.62 27.38 -0.31
N GLY A 37 17.63 28.19 -0.60
CA GLY A 37 17.64 29.63 -0.30
C GLY A 37 16.52 30.38 -1.02
N LEU A 38 16.27 30.05 -2.29
CA LEU A 38 15.20 30.65 -3.08
C LEU A 38 13.81 30.29 -2.52
N LEU A 39 13.58 29.04 -2.14
CA LEU A 39 12.29 28.60 -1.59
C LEU A 39 11.97 29.21 -0.22
N LYS A 40 12.98 29.65 0.54
CA LYS A 40 12.80 30.35 1.83
C LYS A 40 12.37 31.82 1.70
N LEU A 41 12.46 32.41 0.51
CA LEU A 41 12.08 33.81 0.31
C LEU A 41 10.56 33.96 0.37
N THR A 42 10.08 34.80 1.29
CA THR A 42 8.64 35.01 1.54
C THR A 42 7.91 35.62 0.34
N GLU A 43 8.57 36.46 -0.46
CA GLU A 43 7.95 37.25 -1.53
C GLU A 43 8.17 36.71 -2.94
N ILE A 44 8.61 35.45 -3.07
CA ILE A 44 8.85 34.89 -4.40
C ILE A 44 7.54 34.39 -5.06
N ASN A 45 7.38 34.71 -6.34
CA ASN A 45 6.21 34.30 -7.10
C ASN A 45 6.17 32.78 -7.34
N ASP A 46 4.97 32.26 -7.59
CA ASP A 46 4.75 30.83 -7.78
C ASP A 46 5.55 30.25 -8.96
N GLU A 47 5.71 31.01 -10.04
CA GLU A 47 6.47 30.58 -11.21
C GLU A 47 7.92 30.23 -10.87
N ARG A 48 8.59 31.09 -10.08
CA ARG A 48 9.96 30.81 -9.64
C ARG A 48 10.03 29.68 -8.62
N LYS A 49 9.02 29.50 -7.78
CA LYS A 49 8.93 28.35 -6.87
C LYS A 49 8.82 27.05 -7.67
N ILE A 50 7.96 27.04 -8.69
CA ILE A 50 7.78 25.91 -9.60
C ILE A 50 9.11 25.57 -10.29
N GLN A 51 9.79 26.56 -10.88
CA GLN A 51 11.08 26.35 -11.53
C GLN A 51 12.15 25.80 -10.58
N ALA A 52 12.22 26.31 -9.35
CA ALA A 52 13.14 25.80 -8.35
C ALA A 52 12.82 24.35 -7.96
N LEU A 53 11.54 24.00 -7.80
CA LEU A 53 11.12 22.62 -7.51
C LEU A 53 11.36 21.66 -8.68
N GLU A 54 11.15 22.10 -9.92
CA GLU A 54 11.48 21.32 -11.12
C GLU A 54 12.99 21.08 -11.23
N ASN A 55 13.80 22.09 -10.92
CA ASN A 55 15.26 21.93 -10.82
C ASN A 55 15.65 20.95 -9.71
N ILE A 56 15.04 21.02 -8.53
CA ILE A 56 15.27 20.06 -7.44
C ILE A 56 15.00 18.62 -7.91
N ILE A 57 13.88 18.39 -8.60
CA ILE A 57 13.53 17.07 -9.14
C ILE A 57 14.59 16.61 -10.15
N LEU A 58 14.96 17.48 -11.09
CA LEU A 58 15.97 17.19 -12.10
C LEU A 58 17.32 16.82 -11.47
N LEU A 59 17.78 17.60 -10.49
CA LEU A 59 19.00 17.34 -9.75
C LEU A 59 18.92 16.00 -9.02
N SER A 60 17.78 15.71 -8.39
CA SER A 60 17.55 14.46 -7.65
C SER A 60 17.65 13.23 -8.54
N VAL A 61 17.14 13.27 -9.78
CA VAL A 61 17.23 12.14 -10.73
C VAL A 61 18.67 11.79 -11.09
N THR A 62 19.60 12.74 -10.98
CA THR A 62 21.03 12.52 -11.29
C THR A 62 21.91 12.36 -10.04
N LEU A 63 21.32 12.50 -8.86
CA LEU A 63 22.02 12.45 -7.58
C LEU A 63 22.44 11.01 -7.27
N GLU A 64 23.73 10.82 -6.99
CA GLU A 64 24.25 9.54 -6.55
C GLU A 64 24.12 9.39 -5.03
N TYR A 65 23.85 8.18 -4.55
CA TYR A 65 23.67 7.90 -3.12
C TYR A 65 24.83 8.43 -2.25
N LYS A 66 26.07 8.38 -2.73
CA LYS A 66 27.26 8.87 -2.01
C LYS A 66 27.15 10.36 -1.62
N ASP A 67 26.44 11.15 -2.41
CA ASP A 67 26.28 12.59 -2.22
C ASP A 67 24.97 12.96 -1.51
N TRP A 68 24.06 11.98 -1.37
CA TRP A 68 22.73 12.15 -0.79
C TRP A 68 22.75 12.79 0.59
N GLN A 69 23.60 12.29 1.50
CA GLN A 69 23.71 12.88 2.85
C GLN A 69 24.14 14.35 2.83
N GLY A 70 25.00 14.73 1.88
CA GLY A 70 25.43 16.10 1.70
C GLY A 70 24.30 17.02 1.25
N VAL A 71 23.41 16.50 0.39
CA VAL A 71 22.21 17.19 -0.10
C VAL A 71 21.16 17.34 1.00
N ILE A 72 20.86 16.29 1.77
CA ILE A 72 19.86 16.37 2.86
C ILE A 72 20.26 17.43 3.90
N LYS A 73 21.57 17.53 4.21
CA LYS A 73 22.11 18.54 5.15
C LYS A 73 21.98 19.99 4.67
N THR A 74 21.56 20.24 3.42
CA THR A 74 21.25 21.60 2.93
C THR A 74 19.93 22.14 3.50
N GLY A 75 19.16 21.30 4.20
CA GLY A 75 17.82 21.64 4.70
C GLY A 75 16.77 21.65 3.61
N ILE A 76 17.05 21.06 2.43
CA ILE A 76 16.11 21.07 1.30
C ILE A 76 14.77 20.43 1.67
N ILE A 77 14.78 19.33 2.43
CA ILE A 77 13.57 18.64 2.89
C ILE A 77 12.72 19.56 3.79
N ASP A 78 13.34 20.30 4.71
CA ASP A 78 12.61 21.21 5.59
C ASP A 78 11.97 22.36 4.79
N CYS A 79 12.68 22.87 3.78
CA CYS A 79 12.19 23.95 2.93
C CYS A 79 11.03 23.50 2.06
N THR A 80 11.16 22.37 1.38
CA THR A 80 10.09 21.83 0.53
C THR A 80 8.88 21.41 1.35
N SER A 81 9.09 20.84 2.54
CA SER A 81 8.01 20.48 3.47
C SER A 81 7.26 21.71 3.98
N SER A 82 7.97 22.76 4.39
CA SER A 82 7.34 24.02 4.85
C SER A 82 6.53 24.65 3.72
N LEU A 83 7.12 24.75 2.51
CA LEU A 83 6.42 25.29 1.34
C LEU A 83 5.18 24.47 0.96
N MET A 84 5.25 23.13 1.08
CA MET A 84 4.13 22.23 0.80
C MET A 84 2.92 22.53 1.70
N LEU A 85 3.16 22.87 2.96
CA LEU A 85 2.14 23.18 3.96
C LEU A 85 1.59 24.61 3.79
N GLU A 86 2.43 25.55 3.40
CA GLU A 86 2.07 26.97 3.30
C GLU A 86 1.40 27.35 1.97
N THR A 87 1.74 26.66 0.88
CA THR A 87 1.24 27.03 -0.45
C THR A 87 -0.25 26.73 -0.62
N THR A 88 -0.97 27.59 -1.34
CA THR A 88 -2.32 27.30 -1.84
C THR A 88 -2.30 26.68 -3.25
N ASN A 89 -1.16 26.74 -3.95
CA ASN A 89 -1.01 26.26 -5.31
C ASN A 89 -0.83 24.74 -5.35
N PRO A 90 -1.76 23.97 -5.96
CA PRO A 90 -1.70 22.51 -5.98
C PRO A 90 -0.48 21.99 -6.76
N ARG A 91 -0.02 22.69 -7.81
CA ARG A 91 1.16 22.29 -8.58
C ARG A 91 2.42 22.36 -7.72
N ILE A 92 2.60 23.44 -6.95
CA ILE A 92 3.71 23.57 -6.00
C ILE A 92 3.66 22.44 -4.98
N ARG A 93 2.49 22.18 -4.39
CA ARG A 93 2.32 21.10 -3.40
C ARG A 93 2.71 19.73 -3.98
N THR A 94 2.27 19.41 -5.19
CA THR A 94 2.62 18.16 -5.89
C THR A 94 4.11 18.06 -6.15
N LEU A 95 4.75 19.14 -6.62
CA LEU A 95 6.19 19.15 -6.88
C LEU A 95 7.00 19.02 -5.59
N CYS A 96 6.59 19.63 -4.47
CA CYS A 96 7.21 19.41 -3.17
C CYS A 96 7.16 17.93 -2.77
N GLY A 97 5.98 17.31 -2.85
CA GLY A 97 5.82 15.89 -2.54
C GLY A 97 6.70 14.99 -3.42
N GLY A 98 6.72 15.25 -4.74
CA GLY A 98 7.57 14.52 -5.68
C GLY A 98 9.07 14.67 -5.39
N ALA A 99 9.54 15.88 -5.11
CA ALA A 99 10.93 16.13 -4.73
C ALA A 99 11.34 15.38 -3.46
N ILE A 100 10.49 15.44 -2.42
CA ILE A 100 10.73 14.72 -1.15
C ILE A 100 10.78 13.22 -1.39
N LEU A 101 9.84 12.68 -2.18
CA LEU A 101 9.76 11.25 -2.47
C LEU A 101 11.01 10.74 -3.18
N ILE A 102 11.48 11.43 -4.23
CA ILE A 102 12.68 11.03 -4.96
C ILE A 102 13.91 11.08 -4.05
N LEU A 103 14.07 12.14 -3.26
CA LEU A 103 15.17 12.26 -2.31
C LEU A 103 15.13 11.16 -1.24
N GLN A 104 13.95 10.83 -0.70
CA GLN A 104 13.80 9.75 0.26
C GLN A 104 14.15 8.40 -0.37
N GLN A 105 13.68 8.13 -1.59
CA GLN A 105 13.96 6.88 -2.30
C GLN A 105 15.46 6.65 -2.45
N ILE A 106 16.22 7.65 -2.89
CA ILE A 106 17.69 7.59 -3.04
C ILE A 106 18.37 7.21 -1.73
N GLY A 107 17.92 7.78 -0.60
CA GLY A 107 18.47 7.49 0.72
C GLY A 107 18.24 6.04 1.18
N THR A 108 17.22 5.38 0.63
CA THR A 108 16.82 4.01 0.97
C THR A 108 17.27 2.96 -0.05
N GLU A 109 17.87 3.37 -1.18
CA GLU A 109 18.42 2.47 -2.20
C GLU A 109 19.46 1.45 -1.70
N PRO A 110 20.41 1.79 -0.80
CA PRO A 110 21.49 0.87 -0.46
C PRO A 110 21.01 -0.24 0.45
N ASN A 111 21.20 -1.49 0.01
CA ASN A 111 21.07 -2.72 0.81
C ASN A 111 19.67 -2.98 1.43
N GLY A 112 18.66 -2.19 1.09
CA GLY A 112 17.28 -2.40 1.51
C GLY A 112 16.50 -3.28 0.51
N PRO A 113 15.45 -3.99 0.95
CA PRO A 113 14.50 -4.58 0.02
C PRO A 113 13.82 -3.47 -0.79
N VAL A 114 13.42 -3.78 -2.03
CA VAL A 114 12.66 -2.84 -2.86
C VAL A 114 11.37 -2.48 -2.14
N ASP A 115 11.12 -1.19 -1.93
CA ASP A 115 9.87 -0.70 -1.36
C ASP A 115 8.76 -0.70 -2.41
N TRP A 116 8.21 -1.88 -2.65
CA TRP A 116 7.09 -2.08 -3.57
C TRP A 116 5.86 -1.27 -3.19
N LYS A 117 5.66 -0.90 -1.91
CA LYS A 117 4.48 -0.11 -1.50
C LYS A 117 4.55 1.28 -2.11
N THR A 118 5.71 1.93 -1.99
CA THR A 118 5.95 3.26 -2.57
C THR A 118 5.85 3.23 -4.10
N LEU A 119 6.35 2.17 -4.74
CA LEU A 119 6.27 2.02 -6.20
C LEU A 119 4.85 1.72 -6.71
N PHE A 120 4.05 0.98 -5.94
CA PHE A 120 2.68 0.59 -6.34
C PHE A 120 1.63 1.63 -6.04
N ALA A 121 1.81 2.48 -5.03
CA ALA A 121 0.85 3.53 -4.69
C ALA A 121 0.41 4.38 -5.91
N PRO A 122 1.31 4.96 -6.73
CA PRO A 122 0.89 5.71 -7.91
C PRO A 122 0.23 4.83 -8.98
N LEU A 123 0.66 3.58 -9.15
CA LEU A 123 0.06 2.67 -10.13
C LEU A 123 -1.37 2.26 -9.76
N LEU A 124 -1.64 2.08 -8.46
CA LEU A 124 -3.00 1.90 -7.94
C LEU A 124 -3.84 3.15 -8.19
N GLN A 125 -3.31 4.36 -8.00
CA GLN A 125 -4.03 5.58 -8.36
C GLN A 125 -4.40 5.63 -9.85
N LEU A 126 -3.54 5.14 -10.75
CA LEU A 126 -3.88 5.01 -12.17
C LEU A 126 -5.05 4.05 -12.36
N LEU A 127 -5.03 2.87 -11.72
CA LEU A 127 -6.11 1.87 -11.79
C LEU A 127 -7.47 2.45 -11.38
N PHE A 128 -7.51 3.23 -10.31
CA PHE A 128 -8.72 3.89 -9.78
C PHE A 128 -9.01 5.26 -10.40
N SER A 129 -8.30 5.65 -11.46
CA SER A 129 -8.55 6.90 -12.17
C SER A 129 -9.97 6.94 -12.76
N ALA A 130 -10.58 8.14 -12.74
CA ALA A 130 -11.86 8.39 -13.39
C ALA A 130 -11.77 8.36 -14.94
N ASP A 131 -10.55 8.39 -15.50
CA ASP A 131 -10.30 8.24 -16.92
C ASP A 131 -10.10 6.75 -17.27
N GLU A 132 -10.93 6.24 -18.18
CA GLU A 132 -10.91 4.82 -18.59
C GLU A 132 -9.58 4.39 -19.21
N THR A 133 -8.94 5.26 -19.99
CA THR A 133 -7.65 4.96 -20.63
C THR A 133 -6.56 4.85 -19.58
N ILE A 134 -6.54 5.78 -18.62
CA ILE A 134 -5.58 5.77 -17.51
C ILE A 134 -5.81 4.53 -16.63
N SER A 135 -7.06 4.23 -16.29
CA SER A 135 -7.43 3.03 -15.53
C SER A 135 -6.96 1.74 -16.22
N LYS A 136 -7.18 1.65 -17.53
CA LYS A 136 -6.75 0.50 -18.34
C LYS A 136 -5.24 0.34 -18.37
N ILE A 137 -4.49 1.44 -18.51
CA ILE A 137 -3.02 1.43 -18.48
C ILE A 137 -2.55 0.99 -17.09
N GLY A 138 -3.11 1.57 -16.02
CA GLY A 138 -2.81 1.19 -14.64
C GLY A 138 -3.01 -0.30 -14.40
N LYS A 139 -4.15 -0.86 -14.83
CA LYS A 139 -4.42 -2.30 -14.79
C LYS A 139 -3.33 -3.10 -15.50
N GLN A 140 -3.05 -2.79 -16.77
CA GLN A 140 -2.09 -3.58 -17.56
C GLN A 140 -0.69 -3.54 -16.96
N THR A 141 -0.23 -2.36 -16.54
CA THR A 141 1.08 -2.21 -15.90
C THR A 141 1.17 -3.01 -14.60
N LEU A 142 0.13 -2.97 -13.76
CA LEU A 142 0.12 -3.73 -12.52
C LEU A 142 0.11 -5.25 -12.78
N LEU A 143 -0.68 -5.73 -13.75
CA LEU A 143 -0.68 -7.14 -14.17
C LEU A 143 0.71 -7.58 -14.64
N ASP A 144 1.36 -6.80 -15.49
CA ASP A 144 2.70 -7.11 -16.01
C ASP A 144 3.74 -7.19 -14.88
N ILE A 145 3.62 -6.34 -13.85
CA ILE A 145 4.58 -6.34 -12.74
C ILE A 145 4.40 -7.56 -11.85
N ILE A 146 3.17 -7.91 -11.46
CA ILE A 146 2.94 -9.06 -10.57
C ILE A 146 3.24 -10.40 -11.26
N GLU A 147 3.14 -10.47 -12.59
CA GLU A 147 3.57 -11.64 -13.36
C GLU A 147 5.09 -11.79 -13.38
N LYS A 148 5.83 -10.68 -13.38
CA LYS A 148 7.31 -10.69 -13.37
C LYS A 148 7.91 -10.76 -11.97
N ASN A 149 7.20 -10.26 -10.97
CA ASN A 149 7.67 -10.11 -9.59
C ASN A 149 6.57 -10.54 -8.59
N PRO A 150 6.27 -11.83 -8.45
CA PRO A 150 5.17 -12.31 -7.60
C PRO A 150 5.33 -11.92 -6.12
N ASP A 151 6.56 -11.83 -5.61
CA ASP A 151 6.84 -11.44 -4.21
C ASP A 151 6.33 -10.03 -3.87
N SER A 152 6.15 -9.18 -4.87
CA SER A 152 5.65 -7.81 -4.71
C SER A 152 4.17 -7.75 -4.32
N ILE A 153 3.39 -8.82 -4.53
CA ILE A 153 1.93 -8.83 -4.33
C ILE A 153 1.56 -8.50 -2.88
N SER A 154 2.37 -8.93 -1.91
CA SER A 154 2.20 -8.60 -0.49
C SER A 154 2.12 -7.09 -0.22
N ALA A 155 2.80 -6.27 -1.03
CA ALA A 155 2.74 -4.82 -0.96
C ALA A 155 1.41 -4.25 -1.44
N LEU A 156 0.78 -4.83 -2.48
CA LEU A 156 -0.55 -4.43 -2.95
C LEU A 156 -1.62 -4.69 -1.88
N VAL A 157 -1.51 -5.84 -1.23
CA VAL A 157 -2.40 -6.22 -0.12
C VAL A 157 -2.24 -5.29 1.08
N ALA A 158 -1.08 -4.65 1.24
CA ALA A 158 -0.82 -3.66 2.28
C ALA A 158 -1.23 -2.22 1.91
N LEU A 159 -1.69 -1.98 0.67
CA LEU A 159 -2.14 -0.69 0.17
C LEU A 159 -3.68 -0.61 0.05
N ASP A 160 -4.40 -1.34 0.91
CA ASP A 160 -5.87 -1.34 1.00
C ASP A 160 -6.58 -1.54 -0.34
N LEU A 161 -5.99 -2.35 -1.24
CA LEU A 161 -6.54 -2.65 -2.57
C LEU A 161 -7.98 -3.16 -2.48
N PHE A 162 -8.25 -4.09 -1.56
CA PHE A 162 -9.55 -4.73 -1.42
C PHE A 162 -10.61 -3.76 -0.87
N ASP A 163 -10.25 -2.91 0.09
CA ASP A 163 -11.15 -1.89 0.62
C ASP A 163 -11.44 -0.81 -0.43
N SER A 164 -10.44 -0.43 -1.23
CA SER A 164 -10.61 0.50 -2.34
C SER A 164 -11.53 -0.06 -3.42
N ALA A 165 -11.40 -1.36 -3.73
CA ALA A 165 -12.30 -2.05 -4.64
C ALA A 165 -13.74 -2.15 -4.09
N ALA A 166 -13.90 -2.41 -2.79
CA ALA A 166 -15.19 -2.39 -2.12
C ALA A 166 -15.83 -1.00 -2.19
N ASN A 167 -15.07 0.07 -1.93
CA ASN A 167 -15.53 1.46 -2.09
C ASN A 167 -16.01 1.75 -3.53
N ALA A 168 -15.29 1.27 -4.55
CA ALA A 168 -15.68 1.45 -5.95
C ALA A 168 -16.99 0.72 -6.29
N LEU A 169 -17.20 -0.48 -5.72
CA LEU A 169 -18.46 -1.21 -5.83
C LEU A 169 -19.61 -0.50 -5.11
N ASP A 170 -19.41 -0.03 -3.88
CA ASP A 170 -20.41 0.74 -3.12
C ASP A 170 -20.82 2.03 -3.84
N ALA A 171 -19.84 2.76 -4.40
CA ALA A 171 -20.10 3.97 -5.18
C ALA A 171 -20.92 3.68 -6.47
N SER A 172 -20.71 2.51 -7.08
CA SER A 172 -21.43 2.08 -8.29
C SER A 172 -22.82 1.53 -7.98
N PHE A 173 -22.99 0.90 -6.82
CA PHE A 173 -24.20 0.19 -6.38
C PHE A 173 -24.53 0.54 -4.92
N PRO A 174 -24.96 1.78 -4.65
CA PRO A 174 -25.23 2.25 -3.29
C PRO A 174 -26.43 1.54 -2.68
N ASP A 175 -26.44 1.40 -1.35
CA ASP A 175 -27.58 0.88 -0.60
C ASP A 175 -28.70 1.93 -0.52
N TYR A 176 -29.87 1.61 -1.08
CA TYR A 176 -31.06 2.46 -1.02
C TYR A 176 -31.79 2.42 0.35
N SER A 177 -31.21 1.79 1.37
CA SER A 177 -31.81 1.69 2.72
C SER A 177 -31.69 2.97 3.55
N SER A 178 -30.98 4.00 3.08
CA SER A 178 -30.97 5.33 3.69
C SER A 178 -31.85 6.30 2.89
N HIS A 179 -33.04 6.55 3.42
CA HIS A 179 -33.97 7.57 2.93
C HIS A 179 -33.38 8.97 3.11
N SER A 180 -32.73 9.48 2.07
CA SER A 180 -32.68 10.90 1.78
C SER A 180 -32.44 11.09 0.29
N GLN A 181 -33.54 11.34 -0.42
CA GLN A 181 -33.53 11.90 -1.76
C GLN A 181 -32.83 13.26 -1.71
N SER A 182 -31.59 13.30 -2.19
CA SER A 182 -31.00 14.52 -2.69
C SER A 182 -30.34 14.18 -4.01
N SER A 183 -30.92 14.73 -5.07
CA SER A 183 -30.38 14.81 -6.43
C SER A 183 -29.05 15.55 -6.41
N SER A 184 -27.99 14.89 -5.96
CA SER A 184 -26.61 15.33 -6.16
C SER A 184 -25.93 14.24 -6.96
N SER A 185 -25.33 14.64 -8.08
CA SER A 185 -24.43 13.88 -8.93
C SER A 185 -23.55 12.89 -8.15
N GLN A 186 -24.05 11.68 -7.88
CA GLN A 186 -23.20 10.60 -7.41
C GLN A 186 -22.28 10.27 -8.57
N ILE A 187 -20.98 10.44 -8.34
CA ILE A 187 -19.92 10.08 -9.28
C ILE A 187 -20.06 8.56 -9.51
N LYS A 188 -20.81 8.19 -10.54
CA LYS A 188 -20.91 6.80 -10.98
C LYS A 188 -19.57 6.45 -11.60
N VAL A 189 -18.83 5.55 -10.95
CA VAL A 189 -17.69 4.90 -11.57
C VAL A 189 -18.18 4.25 -12.85
N SER A 190 -17.49 4.49 -13.98
CA SER A 190 -17.90 3.88 -15.24
C SER A 190 -17.78 2.35 -15.13
N GLN A 191 -18.62 1.62 -15.87
CA GLN A 191 -18.59 0.16 -15.85
C GLN A 191 -17.23 -0.38 -16.32
N SER A 192 -16.59 0.30 -17.27
CA SER A 192 -15.26 -0.07 -17.79
C SER A 192 -14.18 0.04 -16.72
N ILE A 193 -14.14 1.14 -15.96
CA ILE A 193 -13.20 1.34 -14.85
C ILE A 193 -13.45 0.30 -13.76
N LEU A 194 -14.72 0.04 -13.43
CA LEU A 194 -15.05 -0.96 -12.42
C LEU A 194 -14.59 -2.35 -12.83
N ILE A 195 -14.79 -2.75 -14.09
CA ILE A 195 -14.29 -4.02 -14.62
C ILE A 195 -12.77 -4.08 -14.53
N ASN A 196 -12.06 -2.99 -14.89
CA ASN A 196 -10.60 -2.95 -14.78
C ASN A 196 -10.12 -3.22 -13.35
N ILE A 197 -10.76 -2.60 -12.36
CA ILE A 197 -10.47 -2.81 -10.94
C ILE A 197 -10.74 -4.26 -10.55
N LEU A 198 -11.92 -4.80 -10.87
CA LEU A 198 -12.32 -6.14 -10.46
C LEU A 198 -11.45 -7.24 -11.08
N GLU A 199 -11.08 -7.12 -12.36
CA GLU A 199 -10.18 -8.06 -13.03
C GLU A 199 -8.80 -8.10 -12.36
N PHE A 200 -8.26 -6.94 -11.97
CA PHE A 200 -6.98 -6.87 -11.26
C PHE A 200 -7.08 -7.47 -9.85
N VAL A 201 -8.14 -7.13 -9.11
CA VAL A 201 -8.40 -7.69 -7.77
C VAL A 201 -8.53 -9.21 -7.83
N GLU A 202 -9.26 -9.75 -8.80
CA GLU A 202 -9.39 -11.19 -9.02
C GLU A 202 -8.03 -11.86 -9.25
N LYS A 203 -7.13 -11.25 -10.04
CA LYS A 203 -5.78 -11.76 -10.25
C LYS A 203 -4.96 -11.77 -8.97
N VAL A 204 -5.04 -10.71 -8.16
CA VAL A 204 -4.36 -10.63 -6.85
C VAL A 204 -4.91 -11.67 -5.87
N LEU A 205 -6.23 -11.85 -5.81
CA LEU A 205 -6.86 -12.85 -4.92
C LEU A 205 -6.48 -14.29 -5.27
N ARG A 206 -6.19 -14.58 -6.54
CA ARG A 206 -5.73 -15.90 -6.98
C ARG A 206 -4.23 -16.15 -6.79
N SER A 207 -3.50 -15.15 -6.30
CA SER A 207 -2.09 -15.36 -5.96
C SER A 207 -1.94 -16.07 -4.62
N ASP A 208 -0.80 -16.71 -4.39
CA ASP A 208 -0.47 -17.36 -3.12
C ASP A 208 -0.10 -16.35 -2.00
N ALA A 209 -0.47 -15.07 -2.16
CA ALA A 209 -0.17 -14.03 -1.18
C ALA A 209 -1.07 -14.19 0.06
N ASP A 210 -0.51 -13.87 1.24
CA ASP A 210 -1.27 -13.83 2.47
C ASP A 210 -2.26 -12.66 2.48
N ILE A 211 -3.52 -12.99 2.22
CA ILE A 211 -4.66 -12.06 2.13
C ILE A 211 -5.58 -12.13 3.36
N GLN A 212 -5.22 -12.95 4.36
CA GLN A 212 -6.11 -13.30 5.47
C GLN A 212 -6.63 -12.07 6.23
N GLY A 213 -7.96 -11.98 6.32
CA GLY A 213 -8.66 -10.92 7.07
C GLY A 213 -8.74 -9.57 6.38
N LYS A 214 -8.01 -9.34 5.28
CA LYS A 214 -8.02 -8.07 4.52
C LYS A 214 -9.08 -8.02 3.42
N THR A 215 -9.76 -9.14 3.18
CA THR A 215 -10.77 -9.29 2.13
C THR A 215 -12.21 -9.22 2.64
N LEU A 216 -12.41 -9.09 3.97
CA LEU A 216 -13.73 -9.17 4.61
C LEU A 216 -14.72 -8.15 4.03
N ARG A 217 -14.31 -6.89 3.90
CA ARG A 217 -15.18 -5.83 3.38
C ARG A 217 -15.54 -6.05 1.92
N LEU A 218 -14.59 -6.52 1.11
CA LEU A 218 -14.83 -6.89 -0.28
C LEU A 218 -15.81 -8.06 -0.38
N LEU A 219 -15.70 -9.06 0.51
CA LEU A 219 -16.64 -10.19 0.59
C LEU A 219 -18.06 -9.71 0.92
N GLU A 220 -18.22 -8.92 1.98
CA GLU A 220 -19.52 -8.38 2.42
C GLU A 220 -20.18 -7.55 1.31
N THR A 221 -19.40 -6.63 0.72
CA THR A 221 -19.86 -5.78 -0.38
C THR A 221 -20.25 -6.60 -1.60
N SER A 222 -19.46 -7.61 -1.95
CA SER A 222 -19.70 -8.48 -3.10
C SER A 222 -20.95 -9.35 -2.92
N GLU A 223 -21.19 -9.91 -1.73
CA GLU A 223 -22.42 -10.69 -1.45
C GLU A 223 -23.67 -9.79 -1.49
N ARG A 224 -23.56 -8.57 -0.99
CA ARG A 224 -24.65 -7.57 -1.03
C ARG A 224 -25.04 -7.26 -2.47
N ILE A 225 -24.08 -6.83 -3.30
CA ILE A 225 -24.38 -6.41 -4.69
C ILE A 225 -24.79 -7.57 -5.60
N LYS A 226 -24.40 -8.81 -5.29
CA LYS A 226 -24.78 -10.01 -6.05
C LYS A 226 -26.30 -10.23 -6.08
N GLN A 227 -27.03 -9.69 -5.10
CA GLN A 227 -28.49 -9.74 -5.05
C GLN A 227 -29.15 -8.71 -5.98
N LEU A 228 -28.38 -7.77 -6.53
CA LEU A 228 -28.84 -6.72 -7.44
C LEU A 228 -28.81 -7.17 -8.91
N LEU A 229 -29.49 -6.41 -9.77
CA LEU A 229 -29.45 -6.62 -11.21
C LEU A 229 -28.18 -5.98 -11.81
N LEU A 230 -27.10 -6.76 -11.83
CA LEU A 230 -25.79 -6.33 -12.32
C LEU A 230 -25.63 -6.52 -13.84
N PRO A 231 -24.89 -5.63 -14.54
CA PRO A 231 -24.43 -5.87 -15.90
C PRO A 231 -23.63 -7.18 -15.99
N LYS A 232 -23.76 -7.90 -17.12
CA LYS A 232 -23.23 -9.26 -17.29
C LYS A 232 -21.75 -9.40 -16.92
N GLN A 233 -20.90 -8.49 -17.38
CA GLN A 233 -19.45 -8.54 -17.14
C GLN A 233 -19.11 -8.32 -15.66
N ILE A 234 -19.73 -7.32 -15.02
CA ILE A 234 -19.56 -7.06 -13.57
C ILE A 234 -20.07 -8.25 -12.76
N LYS A 235 -21.22 -8.82 -13.14
CA LYS A 235 -21.78 -10.02 -12.48
C LYS A 235 -20.79 -11.19 -12.50
N LEU A 236 -20.15 -11.45 -13.64
CA LEU A 236 -19.17 -12.52 -13.78
C LEU A 236 -17.93 -12.28 -12.90
N ALA A 237 -17.39 -11.05 -12.92
CA ALA A 237 -16.23 -10.69 -12.10
C ALA A 237 -16.53 -10.81 -10.59
N VAL A 238 -17.67 -10.27 -10.14
CA VAL A 238 -18.11 -10.38 -8.73
C VAL A 238 -18.30 -11.84 -8.31
N GLN A 239 -18.92 -12.66 -9.15
CA GLN A 239 -19.09 -14.08 -8.85
C GLN A 239 -17.76 -14.83 -8.78
N SER A 240 -16.81 -14.48 -9.66
CA SER A 240 -15.48 -15.06 -9.67
C SER A 240 -14.71 -14.71 -8.39
N ILE A 241 -14.74 -13.44 -7.99
CA ILE A 241 -14.16 -12.95 -6.72
C ILE A 241 -14.78 -13.68 -5.53
N LEU A 242 -16.12 -13.76 -5.46
CA LEU A 242 -16.81 -14.47 -4.38
C LEU A 242 -16.43 -15.94 -4.28
N LEU A 243 -16.23 -16.63 -5.41
CA LEU A 243 -15.81 -18.03 -5.41
C LEU A 243 -14.45 -18.21 -4.73
N VAL A 244 -13.49 -17.31 -5.00
CA VAL A 244 -12.16 -17.34 -4.36
C VAL A 244 -12.28 -17.00 -2.87
N LEU A 245 -13.02 -15.95 -2.52
CA LEU A 245 -13.18 -15.49 -1.14
C LEU A 245 -13.95 -16.48 -0.25
N GLN A 246 -14.93 -17.22 -0.80
CA GLN A 246 -15.66 -18.23 -0.02
C GLN A 246 -14.82 -19.47 0.31
N GLN A 247 -13.80 -19.78 -0.48
CA GLN A 247 -12.83 -20.82 -0.14
C GLN A 247 -11.99 -20.36 1.06
N GLU A 248 -11.55 -19.10 1.06
CA GLU A 248 -10.79 -18.49 2.15
C GLU A 248 -11.62 -18.31 3.43
N GLY A 249 -12.85 -17.81 3.34
CA GLY A 249 -13.74 -17.57 4.48
C GLY A 249 -14.11 -18.85 5.25
N LYS A 250 -14.18 -20.00 4.57
CA LYS A 250 -14.34 -21.31 5.23
C LYS A 250 -13.13 -21.69 6.09
N VAL A 251 -11.92 -21.35 5.65
CA VAL A 251 -10.68 -21.56 6.41
C VAL A 251 -10.68 -20.66 7.65
N LEU A 252 -11.01 -19.38 7.51
CA LEU A 252 -11.05 -18.45 8.66
C LEU A 252 -12.10 -18.82 9.72
N LEU A 253 -13.28 -19.28 9.31
CA LEU A 253 -14.31 -19.76 10.25
C LEU A 253 -13.88 -21.06 10.94
N SER A 254 -13.21 -21.97 10.22
CA SER A 254 -12.62 -23.18 10.77
C SER A 254 -11.51 -22.88 11.78
N ASP A 255 -10.62 -21.93 11.47
CA ASP A 255 -9.51 -21.54 12.34
C ASP A 255 -9.98 -20.80 13.59
N ARG A 256 -11.00 -19.93 13.48
CA ARG A 256 -11.66 -19.34 14.66
C ARG A 256 -12.30 -20.40 15.54
N ALA A 257 -12.99 -21.38 14.96
CA ALA A 257 -13.59 -22.48 15.72
C ALA A 257 -12.52 -23.36 16.39
N ALA A 258 -11.42 -23.66 15.70
CA ALA A 258 -10.30 -24.42 16.23
C ALA A 258 -9.57 -23.68 17.36
N ASN A 259 -9.36 -22.37 17.20
CA ASN A 259 -8.74 -21.52 18.23
C ASN A 259 -9.63 -21.39 19.47
N ALA A 260 -10.95 -21.23 19.30
CA ALA A 260 -11.90 -21.23 20.41
C ALA A 260 -11.91 -22.59 21.14
N ALA A 261 -11.86 -23.70 20.41
CA ALA A 261 -11.78 -25.04 20.98
C ALA A 261 -10.47 -25.28 21.74
N MET A 262 -9.33 -24.82 21.21
CA MET A 262 -8.04 -24.89 21.90
C MET A 262 -8.00 -24.05 23.17
N GLN A 263 -8.61 -22.86 23.15
CA GLN A 263 -8.67 -22.00 24.33
C GLN A 263 -9.54 -22.63 25.42
N HIS A 264 -10.69 -23.19 25.06
CA HIS A 264 -11.53 -23.95 25.98
C HIS A 264 -10.80 -25.18 26.55
N SER A 265 -10.05 -25.92 25.71
CA SER A 265 -9.26 -27.06 26.17
C SER A 265 -8.15 -26.66 27.16
N ARG A 266 -7.49 -25.51 26.95
CA ARG A 266 -6.49 -24.97 27.89
C ARG A 266 -7.09 -24.58 29.23
N GLU A 267 -8.29 -23.99 29.24
CA GLU A 267 -9.01 -23.66 30.47
C GLU A 267 -9.36 -24.93 31.26
N VAL A 268 -9.88 -25.95 30.59
CA VAL A 268 -10.20 -27.25 31.22
C VAL A 268 -8.95 -27.93 31.78
N ILE A 269 -7.82 -27.90 31.06
CA ILE A 269 -6.54 -28.44 31.57
C ILE A 269 -6.08 -27.69 32.81
N SER A 270 -6.16 -26.35 32.81
CA SER A 270 -5.77 -25.54 33.97
C SER A 270 -6.63 -25.83 35.21
N GLU A 271 -7.94 -26.05 35.03
CA GLU A 271 -8.83 -26.46 36.12
C GLU A 271 -8.47 -27.84 36.66
N LYS A 272 -8.20 -28.81 35.77
CA LYS A 272 -7.81 -30.17 36.16
C LYS A 272 -6.45 -30.21 36.86
N GLU A 273 -5.49 -29.39 36.45
CA GLU A 273 -4.20 -29.26 37.13
C GLU A 273 -4.35 -28.70 38.55
N LYS A 274 -5.24 -27.71 38.76
CA LYS A 274 -5.56 -27.20 40.10
C LYS A 274 -6.18 -28.28 40.98
N GLU A 275 -7.10 -29.08 40.44
CA GLU A 275 -7.75 -30.19 41.13
C GLU A 275 -6.73 -31.27 41.54
N ILE A 276 -5.82 -31.66 40.64
CA ILE A 276 -4.75 -32.61 40.93
C ILE A 276 -3.82 -32.09 42.03
N ASN A 277 -3.43 -30.81 41.98
CA ASN A 277 -2.55 -30.22 42.99
C ASN A 277 -3.20 -30.21 44.38
N LEU A 278 -4.51 -29.97 44.47
CA LEU A 278 -5.27 -30.07 45.71
C LEU A 278 -5.27 -31.51 46.26
N LEU A 279 -5.55 -32.50 45.41
CA LEU A 279 -5.55 -33.91 45.80
C LEU A 279 -4.17 -34.41 46.23
N VAL A 280 -3.09 -33.92 45.60
CA VAL A 280 -1.71 -34.22 46.00
C VAL A 280 -1.39 -33.62 47.37
N GLN A 281 -1.79 -32.37 47.63
CA GLN A 281 -1.62 -31.75 48.94
C GLN A 281 -2.43 -32.46 50.04
N GLU A 282 -3.66 -32.87 49.73
CA GLU A 282 -4.49 -33.63 50.67
C GLU A 282 -3.89 -35.00 50.99
N ASN A 283 -3.41 -35.73 49.98
CA ASN A 283 -2.70 -36.99 50.20
C ASN A 283 -1.41 -36.82 51.03
N ALA A 284 -0.66 -35.74 50.81
CA ALA A 284 0.53 -35.43 51.62
C ALA A 284 0.17 -35.15 53.10
N LYS A 285 -0.94 -34.45 53.35
CA LYS A 285 -1.48 -34.23 54.70
C LYS A 285 -1.94 -35.52 55.36
N LEU A 286 -2.61 -36.40 54.63
CA LEU A 286 -3.04 -37.70 55.15
C LEU A 286 -1.84 -38.60 55.52
N ARG A 287 -0.78 -38.60 54.70
CA ARG A 287 0.46 -39.34 54.99
C ARG A 287 1.19 -38.83 56.23
N THR A 288 1.25 -37.52 56.43
CA THR A 288 1.87 -36.93 57.63
C THR A 288 1.09 -37.25 58.91
N ASN A 289 -0.25 -37.23 58.87
CA ASN A 289 -1.11 -37.61 60.00
C ASN A 289 -1.03 -39.11 60.36
N LEU A 290 -0.83 -39.98 59.36
CA LEU A 290 -0.59 -41.42 59.58
C LEU A 290 0.76 -41.68 60.27
N THR A 291 1.81 -40.93 59.92
CA THR A 291 3.13 -41.07 60.57
C THR A 291 3.16 -40.51 62.00
N SER A 292 2.38 -39.47 62.32
CA SER A 292 2.27 -38.96 63.69
C SER A 292 1.46 -39.87 64.61
N SER A 293 0.48 -40.61 64.07
CA SER A 293 -0.37 -41.54 64.84
C SER A 293 0.31 -42.88 65.15
N ALA A 294 1.39 -43.22 64.43
CA ALA A 294 2.21 -44.42 64.70
C ALA A 294 3.34 -44.18 65.72
N SER A 295 3.49 -42.94 66.20
CA SER A 295 4.57 -42.49 67.09
C SER A 295 4.08 -42.12 68.50
N SER A 296 2.82 -42.42 68.84
CA SER A 296 2.20 -42.26 70.17
C SER A 296 1.85 -43.63 70.73
#